data_AF-A0A8N4F3J4-F1
#
_entry.id   AF-A0A8N4F3J4-F1
#
_cell.length_a   1.000
_cell.length_b   1.000
_cell.length_c   1.000
_cell.angle_alpha   90.00
_cell.angle_beta   90.00
_cell.angle_gamma   90.00
#
_symmetry.space_group_name_H-M   'P 1'
#
loop_
_entity.id
_entity.type
_entity.pdbx_description
1 polymer ?
#
loop_
_entity_poly.entity_id
_entity_poly.type
_entity_poly.pdbx_seq_one_letter_code
_entity_poly.pdbx_strand_id
1 'polypeptide(L)'
;MQVHANEGGVTQTRGGIYWLILPAGYLGSSFWGMVFILASTNLLTTRIAAGCFIVALIVVLFVAENWTLRGLCIGFIIFLAIVWVLQETTKVHILRYVILFIGVMNSLFSVYDIYDDLISRRVHSSDAEKFAEICPCPCNGVGWGVIWGLISFAFLCGSIYLGLVILS
;
A
#
# COMPACT_ATOMS: atom_id res chain seq x y z
N MET A 1 14.83 -7.24 -0.44
CA MET A 1 14.01 -6.06 -0.85
C MET A 1 14.72 -4.81 -0.38
N GLN A 2 14.77 -3.79 -1.24
CA GLN A 2 15.51 -2.55 -0.98
C GLN A 2 14.68 -1.32 -1.31
N VAL A 3 14.86 -0.26 -0.54
CA VAL A 3 14.23 1.06 -0.72
C VAL A 3 15.30 2.15 -0.59
N HIS A 4 15.39 2.99 -1.60
CA HIS A 4 16.41 4.01 -1.71
C HIS A 4 15.87 5.38 -1.27
N ALA A 5 16.77 6.34 -1.04
CA ALA A 5 16.40 7.68 -0.55
C ALA A 5 15.67 8.53 -1.60
N ASN A 6 15.66 8.10 -2.86
CA ASN A 6 14.91 8.72 -3.96
C ASN A 6 13.49 8.13 -4.08
N GLU A 7 12.92 7.62 -2.99
CA GLU A 7 11.58 7.01 -2.91
C GLU A 7 11.40 5.72 -3.74
N GLY A 8 12.39 5.34 -4.55
CA GLY A 8 12.38 4.14 -5.36
C GLY A 8 12.63 2.85 -4.56
N GLY A 9 11.86 1.81 -4.86
CA GLY A 9 12.05 0.46 -4.34
C GLY A 9 12.47 -0.52 -5.42
N VAL A 10 13.25 -1.54 -5.05
CA VAL A 10 13.53 -2.69 -5.91
C VAL A 10 13.33 -3.99 -5.14
N THR A 11 12.61 -4.90 -5.79
CA THR A 11 12.36 -6.25 -5.27
C THR A 11 12.94 -7.25 -6.26
N GLN A 12 14.03 -7.91 -5.88
CA GLN A 12 14.57 -9.00 -6.68
C GLN A 12 13.86 -10.31 -6.30
N THR A 13 13.24 -10.94 -7.30
CA THR A 13 12.56 -12.24 -7.15
C THR A 13 13.29 -13.29 -7.96
N ARG A 14 13.60 -14.44 -7.35
CA ARG A 14 14.12 -15.63 -8.05
C ARG A 14 12.95 -16.57 -8.36
N GLY A 15 12.35 -16.38 -9.53
CA GLY A 15 11.16 -17.12 -9.97
C GLY A 15 9.85 -16.64 -9.32
N GLY A 16 8.75 -17.33 -9.64
CA GLY A 16 7.40 -17.01 -9.15
C GLY A 16 6.41 -16.68 -10.28
N ILE A 17 5.16 -16.43 -9.91
CA ILE A 17 4.10 -16.05 -10.84
C ILE A 17 4.16 -14.54 -11.05
N TYR A 18 4.88 -14.09 -12.09
CA TYR A 18 5.03 -12.67 -12.43
C TYR A 18 3.69 -11.93 -12.59
N TRP A 19 2.66 -12.67 -13.03
CA TRP A 19 1.29 -12.16 -13.14
C TRP A 19 0.69 -11.65 -11.82
N LEU A 20 1.17 -12.15 -10.68
CA LEU A 20 0.75 -11.68 -9.35
C LEU A 20 1.76 -10.71 -8.73
N ILE A 21 3.04 -10.89 -9.03
CA ILE A 21 4.12 -10.10 -8.41
C ILE A 21 4.16 -8.68 -8.97
N LEU A 22 4.05 -8.51 -10.29
CA LEU A 22 4.12 -7.21 -10.96
C LEU A 22 2.97 -6.26 -10.56
N PRO A 23 1.69 -6.68 -10.52
CA PRO A 23 0.63 -5.79 -10.05
C PRO A 23 0.60 -5.59 -8.52
N ALA A 24 1.37 -6.37 -7.75
CA ALA A 24 1.27 -6.36 -6.28
C ALA A 24 1.63 -5.00 -5.67
N GLY A 25 2.53 -4.23 -6.29
CA GLY A 25 2.87 -2.89 -5.84
C GLY A 25 1.67 -1.94 -5.93
N TYR A 26 1.17 -1.75 -7.15
CA TYR A 26 0.05 -0.84 -7.42
C TYR A 26 -1.27 -1.34 -6.82
N LEU A 27 -1.74 -2.52 -7.22
CA LEU A 27 -3.05 -3.02 -6.81
C LEU A 27 -3.07 -3.46 -5.35
N GLY A 28 -1.97 -4.01 -4.85
CA GLY A 28 -1.86 -4.42 -3.45
C GLY A 28 -1.93 -3.23 -2.51
N SER A 29 -1.27 -2.11 -2.84
CA SER A 29 -1.35 -0.89 -2.04
C SER A 29 -2.78 -0.33 -1.97
N SER A 30 -3.51 -0.28 -3.08
CA SER A 30 -4.92 0.14 -3.09
C SER A 30 -5.84 -0.81 -2.32
N PHE A 31 -5.63 -2.12 -2.47
CA PHE A 31 -6.42 -3.13 -1.76
C PHE A 31 -6.23 -3.01 -0.25
N TRP A 32 -4.99 -2.99 0.24
CA TRP A 32 -4.72 -2.84 1.67
C TRP A 32 -5.12 -1.45 2.18
N GLY A 33 -5.01 -0.42 1.35
CA GLY A 33 -5.53 0.92 1.63
C GLY A 33 -7.03 0.90 1.93
N MET A 34 -7.84 0.26 1.07
CA MET A 34 -9.27 0.04 1.30
C MET A 34 -9.52 -0.73 2.59
N VAL A 35 -8.79 -1.83 2.84
CA VAL A 35 -8.95 -2.64 4.06
C VAL A 35 -8.70 -1.80 5.31
N PHE A 36 -7.66 -0.96 5.32
CA PHE A 36 -7.36 -0.08 6.46
C PHE A 36 -8.42 1.01 6.65
N ILE A 37 -8.93 1.61 5.57
CA ILE A 37 -10.04 2.58 5.63
C ILE A 37 -11.27 1.92 6.27
N LEU A 38 -11.66 0.73 5.81
CA LEU A 38 -12.81 0.01 6.37
C LEU A 38 -12.57 -0.45 7.81
N ALA A 39 -11.37 -0.95 8.12
CA ALA A 39 -11.01 -1.35 9.48
C ALA A 39 -10.97 -0.18 10.47
N SER A 40 -10.80 1.06 9.98
CA SER A 40 -10.86 2.26 10.82
C SER A 40 -12.27 2.63 11.29
N THR A 41 -13.33 1.98 10.78
CA THR A 41 -14.72 2.29 11.17
C THR A 41 -15.01 1.94 12.63
N ASN A 42 -14.48 0.81 13.11
CA ASN A 42 -14.67 0.34 14.48
C ASN A 42 -13.35 0.32 15.27
N LEU A 43 -13.43 0.54 16.59
CA LEU A 43 -12.24 0.56 17.45
C LEU A 43 -11.56 -0.80 17.55
N LEU A 44 -12.35 -1.87 17.64
CA LEU A 44 -11.83 -3.23 17.71
C LEU A 44 -11.10 -3.62 16.42
N THR A 45 -11.69 -3.34 15.26
CA THR A 45 -11.07 -3.60 13.96
C THR A 45 -9.84 -2.73 13.73
N THR A 46 -9.84 -1.49 14.23
CA THR A 46 -8.66 -0.60 14.18
C THR A 46 -7.49 -1.19 14.96
N ARG A 47 -7.74 -1.71 16.17
CA ARG A 47 -6.70 -2.38 16.99
C ARG A 47 -6.15 -3.61 16.28
N ILE A 48 -7.02 -4.47 15.73
CA ILE A 48 -6.59 -5.64 14.95
C ILE A 48 -5.75 -5.20 13.75
N ALA A 49 -6.22 -4.22 12.97
CA ALA A 49 -5.52 -3.72 11.80
C ALA A 49 -4.14 -3.15 12.13
N ALA A 50 -4.02 -2.35 13.20
CA ALA A 50 -2.75 -1.85 13.69
C ALA A 50 -1.81 -3.00 14.11
N GLY A 51 -2.34 -4.04 14.76
CA GLY A 51 -1.56 -5.20 15.17
C GLY A 51 -1.02 -5.99 13.98
N CYS A 52 -1.89 -6.28 13.01
CA CYS A 52 -1.51 -6.90 11.74
C CYS A 52 -0.46 -6.06 11.00
N PHE A 53 -0.60 -4.74 11.00
CA PHE A 53 0.35 -3.84 10.35
C PHE A 53 1.72 -3.84 11.03
N ILE A 54 1.78 -3.83 12.36
CA ILE A 54 3.04 -3.97 13.13
C ILE A 54 3.70 -5.31 12.82
N VAL A 55 2.93 -6.41 12.81
CA VAL A 55 3.47 -7.75 12.48
C VAL A 55 4.03 -7.76 11.05
N ALA A 56 3.31 -7.17 10.08
CA ALA A 56 3.81 -7.05 8.71
C ALA A 56 5.13 -6.26 8.64
N LEU A 57 5.25 -5.15 9.37
CA LEU A 57 6.49 -4.38 9.45
C LEU A 57 7.64 -5.16 10.08
N ILE A 58 7.37 -6.01 11.08
CA ILE A 58 8.37 -6.90 11.69
C ILE A 58 8.84 -7.93 10.66
N VAL A 59 7.94 -8.54 9.90
CA VAL A 59 8.32 -9.48 8.83
C VAL A 59 9.18 -8.77 7.79
N VAL A 60 8.80 -7.57 7.35
CA VAL A 60 9.59 -6.76 6.41
C VAL A 60 10.96 -6.43 6.99
N LEU A 61 11.06 -6.14 8.29
CA LEU A 61 12.34 -5.84 8.95
C LEU A 61 13.35 -7.00 8.81
N PHE A 62 12.88 -8.25 8.86
CA PHE A 62 13.74 -9.43 8.66
C PHE A 62 14.11 -9.65 7.18
N VAL A 63 13.24 -9.27 6.24
CA VAL A 63 13.46 -9.42 4.79
C VAL A 63 14.23 -8.26 4.18
N ALA A 64 14.27 -7.11 4.86
CA ALA A 64 14.94 -5.90 4.41
C ALA A 64 16.45 -6.09 4.34
N GLU A 65 17.04 -5.76 3.17
CA GLU A 65 18.47 -5.93 2.92
C GLU A 65 19.28 -4.65 3.21
N ASN A 66 18.60 -3.50 3.22
CA ASN A 66 19.17 -2.16 3.33
C ASN A 66 18.81 -1.47 4.66
N TRP A 67 19.72 -0.64 5.15
CA TRP A 67 19.54 0.10 6.41
C TRP A 67 18.42 1.13 6.38
N THR A 68 18.17 1.77 5.24
CA THR A 68 17.09 2.76 5.08
C THR A 68 15.71 2.14 5.30
N LEU A 69 15.43 0.99 4.68
CA LEU A 69 14.15 0.27 4.88
C LEU A 69 14.02 -0.23 6.31
N ARG A 70 15.09 -0.78 6.89
CA ARG A 70 15.08 -1.22 8.30
C ARG A 70 14.79 -0.06 9.26
N GLY A 71 15.45 1.08 9.06
CA GLY A 71 15.22 2.29 9.84
C GLY A 71 13.78 2.79 9.73
N LEU A 72 13.23 2.79 8.51
CA LEU A 72 11.84 3.16 8.26
C LEU A 72 10.86 2.22 8.99
N CYS A 73 11.05 0.90 8.88
CA CYS A 73 10.23 -0.09 9.57
C CYS A 73 10.28 0.08 11.08
N ILE A 74 11.48 0.25 11.67
CA ILE A 74 11.63 0.49 13.11
C ILE A 74 10.93 1.78 13.53
N GLY A 75 11.10 2.86 12.77
CA GLY A 75 10.44 4.14 13.02
C GLY A 75 8.91 4.01 13.05
N PHE A 76 8.32 3.33 12.06
CA PHE A 76 6.88 3.09 12.02
C PHE A 76 6.39 2.17 13.14
N ILE A 77 7.14 1.12 13.49
CA ILE A 77 6.79 0.24 14.62
C ILE A 77 6.74 1.03 15.93
N ILE A 78 7.77 1.83 16.21
CA ILE A 78 7.83 2.67 17.42
C ILE A 78 6.69 3.69 17.40
N PHE A 79 6.46 4.37 16.28
CA PHE A 79 5.39 5.34 16.13
C PHE A 79 4.02 4.72 16.42
N LEU A 80 3.69 3.57 15.81
CA LEU A 80 2.43 2.87 16.03
C LEU A 80 2.29 2.37 17.47
N ALA A 81 3.37 1.88 18.07
CA ALA A 81 3.37 1.47 19.48
C ALA A 81 3.05 2.63 20.42
N ILE A 82 3.66 3.81 20.19
CA ILE A 82 3.38 5.03 20.96
C ILE A 82 1.91 5.43 20.79
N VAL A 83 1.41 5.49 19.56
CA VAL A 83 0.01 5.84 19.28
C VAL A 83 -0.96 4.85 19.92
N TRP A 84 -0.62 3.56 19.93
CA TRP A 84 -1.41 2.52 20.58
C TRP A 84 -1.50 2.76 22.10
N VAL A 85 -0.37 2.96 22.76
CA VAL A 85 -0.33 3.23 24.21
C VAL A 85 -1.09 4.50 24.56
N LEU A 86 -0.93 5.56 23.76
CA LEU A 86 -1.69 6.79 23.90
C LEU A 86 -3.19 6.57 23.78
N GLN A 87 -3.64 5.74 22.84
CA GLN A 87 -5.05 5.38 22.72
C GLN A 87 -5.56 4.62 23.96
N GLU A 88 -4.78 3.73 24.54
CA GLU A 88 -5.23 2.97 25.72
C GLU A 88 -5.27 3.85 26.98
N THR A 89 -4.40 4.85 27.05
CA THR A 89 -4.26 5.74 28.21
C THR A 89 -5.21 6.94 28.14
N THR A 90 -5.60 7.35 26.92
CA THR A 90 -6.37 8.58 26.68
C THR A 90 -7.77 8.25 26.15
N LYS A 91 -8.77 9.06 26.50
CA LYS A 91 -10.13 8.94 25.92
C LYS A 91 -10.21 9.29 24.41
N VAL A 92 -9.11 9.76 23.81
CA VAL A 92 -9.08 10.18 22.41
C VAL A 92 -8.66 8.97 21.55
N HIS A 93 -9.51 8.62 20.58
CA HIS A 93 -9.30 7.49 19.68
C HIS A 93 -8.31 7.80 18.54
N ILE A 94 -7.07 8.17 18.90
CA ILE A 94 -6.05 8.64 17.93
C ILE A 94 -5.65 7.53 16.94
N LEU A 95 -5.59 6.27 17.37
CA LEU A 95 -5.20 5.15 16.50
C LEU A 95 -6.13 5.02 15.29
N ARG A 96 -7.42 5.30 15.48
CA ARG A 96 -8.42 5.29 14.41
C ARG A 96 -8.05 6.24 13.28
N TYR A 97 -7.70 7.48 13.64
CA TYR A 97 -7.31 8.50 12.66
C TYR A 97 -5.98 8.17 11.98
N VAL A 98 -5.03 7.60 12.72
CA VAL A 98 -3.74 7.18 12.15
C VAL A 98 -3.92 6.03 11.15
N ILE A 99 -4.69 5.01 11.46
CA ILE A 99 -4.95 3.89 10.54
C ILE A 99 -5.77 4.35 9.33
N LEU A 100 -6.77 5.21 9.53
CA LEU A 100 -7.52 5.83 8.44
C LEU A 100 -6.58 6.61 7.51
N PHE A 101 -5.70 7.44 8.08
CA PHE A 101 -4.72 8.21 7.33
C PHE A 101 -3.80 7.31 6.51
N ILE A 102 -3.24 6.26 7.13
CA ILE A 102 -2.40 5.28 6.42
C ILE A 102 -3.17 4.63 5.26
N GLY A 103 -4.42 4.23 5.48
CA GLY A 103 -5.26 3.61 4.45
C GLY A 103 -5.56 4.55 3.27
N VAL A 104 -5.90 5.81 3.56
CA VAL A 104 -6.12 6.84 2.54
C VAL A 104 -4.83 7.12 1.77
N MET A 105 -3.71 7.31 2.46
CA MET A 105 -2.42 7.56 1.81
C MET A 105 -2.00 6.40 0.91
N ASN A 106 -2.13 5.13 1.35
CA ASN A 106 -1.81 3.97 0.50
C ASN A 106 -2.65 3.94 -0.78
N SER A 107 -3.95 4.24 -0.65
CA SER A 107 -4.86 4.25 -1.80
C SER A 107 -4.54 5.38 -2.78
N LEU A 108 -4.29 6.59 -2.27
CA LEU A 108 -3.93 7.75 -3.08
C LEU A 108 -2.55 7.60 -3.73
N PHE A 109 -1.56 7.11 -2.98
CA PHE A 109 -0.21 6.88 -3.51
C PHE A 109 -0.22 5.85 -4.61
N SER A 110 -1.00 4.77 -4.53
CA SER A 110 -1.13 3.83 -5.64
C SER A 110 -1.62 4.51 -6.93
N VAL A 111 -2.66 5.34 -6.84
CA VAL A 111 -3.18 6.08 -8.01
C VAL A 111 -2.13 7.06 -8.54
N TYR A 112 -1.42 7.76 -7.65
CA TYR A 112 -0.37 8.68 -8.02
C TYR A 112 0.82 7.97 -8.69
N ASP A 113 1.25 6.82 -8.16
CA ASP A 113 2.38 6.03 -8.66
C ASP A 113 2.07 5.51 -10.08
N ILE A 114 0.85 5.00 -10.30
CA ILE A 114 0.34 4.63 -11.62
C ILE A 114 0.37 5.83 -12.57
N TYR A 115 -0.11 7.00 -12.14
CA TYR A 115 -0.11 8.21 -12.95
C TYR A 115 1.32 8.67 -13.30
N ASP A 116 2.22 8.70 -12.32
CA ASP A 116 3.58 9.19 -12.50
C ASP A 116 4.40 8.26 -13.40
N ASP A 117 4.29 6.94 -13.20
CA ASP A 117 5.04 5.95 -13.98
C ASP A 117 4.56 5.86 -15.45
N LEU A 118 3.25 5.99 -15.69
CA LEU A 118 2.66 5.80 -17.04
C LEU A 118 2.55 7.08 -17.86
N ILE A 119 2.20 8.20 -17.22
CA ILE A 119 1.83 9.44 -17.93
C ILE A 119 2.95 10.47 -17.85
N SER A 120 3.49 10.68 -16.65
CA SER A 120 4.48 11.74 -16.39
C SER A 120 5.88 11.35 -16.86
N ARG A 121 6.39 10.18 -16.41
CA ARG A 121 7.78 9.78 -16.65
C ARG A 121 7.95 8.79 -17.81
N ARG A 122 6.90 8.06 -18.19
CA ARG A 122 6.94 6.96 -19.18
C ARG A 122 8.16 6.07 -18.98
N VAL A 123 8.29 5.52 -17.78
CA VAL A 123 9.47 4.73 -17.42
C VAL A 123 9.41 3.41 -18.16
N HIS A 124 10.32 3.23 -19.13
CA HIS A 124 10.40 2.06 -20.01
C HIS A 124 10.76 0.72 -19.32
N SER A 125 10.74 0.70 -17.98
CA SER A 125 11.07 -0.46 -17.15
C SER A 125 10.11 -0.65 -15.98
N SER A 126 8.98 0.08 -16.00
CA SER A 126 7.91 -0.03 -15.01
C SER A 126 7.30 -1.44 -14.98
N ASP A 127 6.67 -1.78 -13.85
CA ASP A 127 6.06 -3.11 -13.68
C ASP A 127 4.92 -3.35 -14.68
N ALA A 128 4.26 -2.28 -15.15
CA ALA A 128 3.23 -2.35 -16.19
C ALA A 128 3.81 -2.68 -17.58
N GLU A 129 4.99 -2.15 -17.93
CA GLU A 129 5.67 -2.49 -19.17
C GLU A 129 6.22 -3.92 -19.14
N LYS A 130 6.84 -4.34 -18.03
CA LYS A 130 7.27 -5.74 -17.85
C LYS A 130 6.10 -6.72 -17.92
N PHE A 131 4.93 -6.32 -17.44
CA PHE A 131 3.72 -7.14 -17.54
C PHE A 131 3.23 -7.25 -18.99
N ALA A 132 3.33 -6.16 -19.76
CA ALA A 132 3.01 -6.16 -21.18
C ALA A 132 3.94 -7.08 -21.99
N GLU A 133 5.24 -7.15 -21.66
CA GLU A 133 6.19 -8.06 -22.33
C GLU A 133 5.86 -9.55 -22.12
N ILE A 134 5.31 -9.89 -20.95
CA ILE A 134 4.96 -11.28 -20.60
C ILE A 134 3.59 -11.67 -21.16
N CYS A 135 2.73 -10.69 -21.44
CA CYS A 135 1.36 -10.94 -21.87
C CYS A 135 1.27 -11.20 -23.39
N PRO A 136 0.58 -12.27 -23.86
CA PRO A 136 0.46 -12.58 -25.28
C PRO A 136 -0.48 -11.64 -26.08
N CYS A 137 -0.95 -10.55 -25.48
CA CYS A 137 -1.86 -9.59 -26.13
C CYS A 137 -1.12 -8.32 -26.59
N PRO A 138 -1.58 -7.63 -27.65
CA PRO A 138 -0.92 -6.43 -28.19
C PRO A 138 -1.19 -5.17 -27.35
N CYS A 139 -1.23 -5.30 -26.02
CA CYS A 139 -1.47 -4.18 -25.11
C CYS A 139 -0.13 -3.59 -24.67
N ASN A 140 0.07 -2.30 -24.94
CA ASN A 140 1.23 -1.56 -24.44
C ASN A 140 1.17 -1.41 -22.91
N GLY A 141 2.31 -1.20 -22.23
CA GLY A 141 2.35 -1.05 -20.76
C GLY A 141 1.41 0.04 -20.23
N VAL A 142 1.18 1.09 -21.03
CA VAL A 142 0.18 2.13 -20.77
C VAL A 142 -1.25 1.57 -20.61
N GLY A 143 -1.63 0.58 -21.40
CA GLY A 143 -2.98 -0.02 -21.35
C GLY A 143 -3.22 -0.78 -20.05
N TRP A 144 -2.25 -1.59 -19.63
CA TRP A 144 -2.31 -2.31 -18.34
C TRP A 144 -2.32 -1.35 -17.17
N GLY A 145 -1.49 -0.32 -17.23
CA GLY A 145 -1.45 0.72 -16.25
C GLY A 145 -2.78 1.49 -16.10
N VAL A 146 -3.48 1.80 -17.19
CA VAL A 146 -4.83 2.40 -17.13
C VAL A 146 -5.84 1.45 -16.48
N ILE A 147 -5.82 0.15 -16.82
CA ILE A 147 -6.71 -0.84 -16.21
C ILE A 147 -6.46 -0.91 -14.69
N TRP A 148 -5.19 -0.98 -14.28
CA TRP A 148 -4.84 -1.00 -12.87
C TRP A 148 -5.21 0.29 -12.16
N GLY A 149 -5.04 1.45 -12.81
CA GLY A 149 -5.48 2.74 -12.29
C GLY A 149 -6.99 2.80 -12.05
N LEU A 150 -7.79 2.28 -12.98
CA LEU A 150 -9.24 2.18 -12.82
C LEU A 150 -9.62 1.27 -11.65
N ILE A 151 -8.93 0.15 -11.47
CA ILE A 151 -9.16 -0.76 -10.34
C ILE A 151 -8.78 -0.08 -9.01
N SER A 152 -7.62 0.58 -8.95
CA SER A 152 -7.17 1.34 -7.78
C SER A 152 -8.16 2.45 -7.41
N PHE A 153 -8.70 3.16 -8.40
CA PHE A 153 -9.72 4.18 -8.20
C PHE A 153 -11.05 3.57 -7.72
N ALA A 154 -11.46 2.43 -8.27
CA ALA A 154 -12.65 1.71 -7.83
C ALA A 154 -12.53 1.25 -6.37
N PHE A 155 -11.36 0.79 -5.93
CA PHE A 155 -11.11 0.46 -4.52
C PHE A 155 -11.20 1.70 -3.63
N LEU A 156 -10.65 2.84 -4.04
CA LEU A 156 -10.76 4.08 -3.28
C LEU A 156 -12.22 4.53 -3.15
N CYS A 157 -12.97 4.63 -4.25
CA CYS A 157 -14.38 5.00 -4.23
C CYS A 157 -15.23 4.00 -3.43
N GLY A 158 -14.99 2.71 -3.61
CA GLY A 158 -15.66 1.65 -2.86
C GLY A 158 -15.40 1.74 -1.36
N SER A 159 -14.15 2.02 -0.97
CA SER A 159 -13.77 2.19 0.45
C SER A 159 -14.47 3.37 1.11
N ILE A 160 -14.60 4.50 0.39
CA ILE A 160 -15.30 5.70 0.87
C ILE A 160 -16.80 5.41 0.99
N TYR A 161 -17.40 4.84 -0.05
CA TYR A 161 -18.83 4.53 -0.05
C TYR A 161 -19.19 3.56 1.09
N LEU A 162 -18.50 2.43 1.18
CA LEU A 162 -18.73 1.44 2.23
C LEU A 162 -18.42 2.01 3.63
N GLY A 163 -17.35 2.80 3.76
CA GLY A 163 -17.01 3.47 5.00
C GLY A 163 -18.13 4.41 5.47
N LEU A 164 -18.70 5.20 4.56
CA LEU A 164 -19.84 6.09 4.84
C LEU A 164 -21.10 5.30 5.22
N VAL A 165 -21.41 4.21 4.51
CA VAL A 165 -22.56 3.35 4.80
C VAL A 165 -22.45 2.66 6.17
N ILE A 166 -21.24 2.27 6.59
CA ILE A 166 -21.01 1.68 7.91
C ILE A 166 -21.14 2.73 9.03
N LEU A 167 -20.91 4.00 8.71
CA LEU A 167 -20.95 5.12 9.66
C LEU A 167 -22.33 5.79 9.78
N SER A 168 -23.21 5.62 8.78
CA SER A 168 -24.59 6.11 8.77
C SER A 168 -25.52 5.25 9.61
#